data_AF-A0A6G4WY22-F1
#
_entry.id   AF-A0A6G4WY22-F1
#
_cell.length_a   1.000
_cell.length_b   1.000
_cell.length_c   1.000
_cell.angle_alpha   90.00
_cell.angle_beta   90.00
_cell.angle_gamma   90.00
#
_symmetry.space_group_name_H-M   'P 1'
#
loop_
_entity.id
_entity.type
_entity.pdbx_description
1 polymer ?
#
loop_
_entity_poly.entity_id
_entity_poly.type
_entity_poly.pdbx_seq_one_letter_code
_entity_poly.pdbx_strand_id
1 'polypeptide(L)'
;MRKTRLVAGPLASVLVAGLLSLGVAAPAEAAKGYVAVVKCTKIRISDNSGQGHVVGKGKAKTESAAWKAAIKNANNQMPTGYRAKHCTKKSIEKA
;
A
#
# COMPACT_ATOMS: atom_id res chain seq x y z
N MET A 1 51.47 -9.59 -39.07
CA MET A 1 50.15 -9.04 -39.46
C MET A 1 49.78 -7.92 -38.49
N ARG A 2 49.49 -6.72 -39.02
CA ARG A 2 49.14 -5.51 -38.26
C ARG A 2 47.77 -5.66 -37.59
N LYS A 3 47.63 -5.22 -36.33
CA LYS A 3 46.32 -4.83 -35.79
C LYS A 3 46.47 -3.74 -34.72
N THR A 4 46.48 -2.50 -35.22
CA THR A 4 46.22 -1.29 -34.44
C THR A 4 44.71 -1.19 -34.21
N ARG A 5 44.27 -1.03 -32.96
CA ARG A 5 43.00 -0.37 -32.63
C ARG A 5 43.14 0.39 -31.32
N LEU A 6 43.64 1.62 -31.42
CA LEU A 6 43.33 2.69 -30.49
C LEU A 6 41.87 3.10 -30.74
N VAL A 7 41.02 3.00 -29.73
CA VAL A 7 39.73 3.71 -29.69
C VAL A 7 39.77 4.61 -28.47
N ALA A 8 40.07 5.88 -28.71
CA ALA A 8 39.83 6.97 -27.78
C ALA A 8 38.34 7.34 -27.88
N GLY A 9 37.59 7.19 -26.79
CA GLY A 9 36.23 7.69 -26.65
C GLY A 9 36.23 8.95 -25.78
N PRO A 10 35.53 10.04 -26.17
CA PRO A 10 35.54 11.27 -25.41
C PRO A 10 34.54 11.28 -24.25
N LEU A 11 34.93 12.06 -23.25
CA LEU A 11 34.25 12.46 -22.02
C LEU A 11 32.80 12.96 -22.21
N ALA A 12 31.91 12.58 -21.29
CA ALA A 12 30.69 13.34 -21.00
C ALA A 12 30.27 13.12 -19.53
N SER A 13 30.90 13.86 -18.62
CA SER A 13 30.46 13.99 -17.23
C SER A 13 29.27 14.96 -17.18
N VAL A 14 28.05 14.43 -17.15
CA VAL A 14 26.84 15.26 -17.01
C VAL A 14 26.69 15.64 -15.52
N LEU A 15 26.98 16.91 -15.21
CA LEU A 15 26.67 17.55 -13.94
C LEU A 15 25.14 17.68 -13.79
N VAL A 16 24.55 16.94 -12.85
CA VAL A 16 23.14 17.11 -12.49
C VAL A 16 23.05 18.25 -11.49
N ALA A 17 22.57 19.41 -11.95
CA ALA A 17 22.25 20.55 -11.11
C ALA A 17 21.08 20.20 -10.16
N GLY A 18 21.38 20.13 -8.87
CA GLY A 18 20.38 19.96 -7.83
C GLY A 18 19.60 21.25 -7.62
N LEU A 19 18.36 21.29 -8.13
CA LEU A 19 17.37 22.29 -7.74
C LEU A 19 16.75 21.84 -6.41
N LEU A 20 17.23 22.43 -5.30
CA LEU A 20 16.54 22.41 -4.02
C LEU A 20 15.26 23.24 -4.13
N SER A 21 14.15 22.60 -4.46
CA SER A 21 12.83 23.17 -4.21
C SER A 21 12.57 23.13 -2.71
N LEU A 22 12.86 24.24 -2.01
CA LEU A 22 12.26 24.54 -0.71
C LEU A 22 10.76 24.75 -0.92
N GLY A 23 10.03 23.66 -1.10
CA GLY A 23 8.60 23.63 -0.96
C GLY A 23 8.30 23.92 0.50
N VAL A 24 7.69 25.08 0.76
CA VAL A 24 7.00 25.37 2.01
C VAL A 24 6.05 24.21 2.26
N ALA A 25 6.43 23.29 3.14
CA ALA A 25 5.53 22.29 3.67
C ALA A 25 4.56 23.08 4.54
N ALA A 26 3.50 23.60 3.91
CA ALA A 26 2.26 23.86 4.61
C ALA A 26 2.05 22.64 5.53
N PRO A 27 1.76 22.84 6.82
CA PRO A 27 1.44 21.71 7.67
C PRO A 27 0.41 20.93 6.87
N ALA A 28 0.62 19.64 6.67
CA ALA A 28 -0.45 18.83 6.14
C ALA A 28 -1.50 18.92 7.23
N GLU A 29 -2.45 19.88 7.14
CA GLU A 29 -3.70 19.84 7.87
C GLU A 29 -4.09 18.37 7.80
N ALA A 30 -4.02 17.70 8.94
CA ALA A 30 -4.27 16.28 9.04
C ALA A 30 -5.71 16.12 8.60
N ALA A 31 -5.89 15.92 7.28
CA ALA A 31 -7.18 15.92 6.65
C ALA A 31 -7.92 14.81 7.36
N LYS A 32 -8.89 15.21 8.19
CA LYS A 32 -9.65 14.36 9.09
C LYS A 32 -9.97 13.08 8.32
N GLY A 33 -9.23 12.04 8.67
CA GLY A 33 -9.18 10.81 7.88
C GLY A 33 -10.49 10.06 8.02
N TYR A 34 -10.53 8.84 7.53
CA TYR A 34 -11.60 7.90 7.82
C TYR A 34 -10.97 6.68 8.48
N VAL A 35 -11.61 6.20 9.53
CA VAL A 35 -11.32 4.90 10.14
C VAL A 35 -12.46 3.97 9.76
N ALA A 36 -12.13 2.85 9.11
CA ALA A 36 -13.09 1.80 8.79
C ALA A 36 -12.80 0.54 9.61
N VAL A 37 -13.87 -0.09 10.08
CA VAL A 37 -13.84 -1.41 10.70
C VAL A 37 -14.67 -2.37 9.86
N VAL A 38 -14.07 -3.51 9.51
CA VAL A 38 -14.72 -4.57 8.73
C VAL A 38 -14.75 -5.86 9.52
N LYS A 39 -15.80 -6.65 9.31
CA LYS A 39 -15.83 -8.05 9.74
C LYS A 39 -15.86 -8.94 8.50
N CYS A 40 -14.83 -9.76 8.32
CA CYS A 40 -14.71 -10.68 7.18
C CYS A 40 -14.79 -12.12 7.67
N THR A 41 -15.36 -13.01 6.86
CA THR A 41 -15.29 -14.45 7.09
C THR A 41 -13.89 -14.93 6.77
N LYS A 42 -13.30 -15.70 7.70
CA LYS A 42 -12.05 -16.41 7.48
C LYS A 42 -12.36 -17.66 6.67
N ILE A 43 -11.85 -17.74 5.45
CA ILE A 43 -12.10 -18.86 4.53
C ILE A 43 -10.82 -19.65 4.34
N ARG A 44 -10.88 -20.98 4.50
CA ARG A 44 -9.78 -21.87 4.16
C ARG A 44 -9.67 -21.98 2.64
N ILE A 45 -8.47 -21.80 2.08
CA ILE A 45 -8.26 -21.73 0.62
C ILE A 45 -8.48 -23.10 -0.04
N SER A 46 -8.14 -24.20 0.64
CA SER A 46 -8.21 -25.57 0.08
C SER A 46 -9.61 -26.02 -0.29
N ASP A 47 -10.60 -25.70 0.53
CA ASP A 47 -11.97 -26.23 0.43
C ASP A 47 -13.04 -25.12 0.52
N ASN A 48 -12.60 -23.87 0.61
CA ASN A 48 -13.46 -22.68 0.70
C ASN A 48 -14.42 -22.68 1.91
N SER A 49 -14.16 -23.51 2.94
CA SER A 49 -14.96 -23.53 4.17
C SER A 49 -14.72 -22.31 5.06
N GLY A 50 -15.81 -21.85 5.68
CA GLY A 50 -15.82 -20.77 6.66
C GLY A 50 -15.35 -21.22 8.04
N GLN A 51 -14.27 -20.62 8.52
CA GLN A 51 -13.59 -20.92 9.77
C GLN A 51 -13.63 -19.71 10.72
N GLY A 52 -14.82 -19.16 10.91
CA GLY A 52 -15.08 -18.01 11.78
C GLY A 52 -14.87 -16.65 11.09
N HIS A 53 -14.60 -15.61 11.89
CA HIS A 53 -14.52 -14.23 11.41
C HIS A 53 -13.27 -13.52 11.92
N VAL A 54 -12.76 -12.60 11.10
CA VAL A 54 -11.68 -11.67 11.46
C VAL A 54 -12.22 -10.24 11.45
N VAL A 55 -11.68 -9.40 12.31
CA VAL A 55 -11.96 -7.96 12.30
C VAL A 55 -10.73 -7.22 11.74
N GLY A 56 -10.93 -6.49 10.66
CA GLY A 56 -9.91 -5.62 10.07
C GLY A 56 -10.18 -4.17 10.39
N LYS A 57 -9.12 -3.40 10.62
CA LYS A 57 -9.18 -1.95 10.81
C LYS A 57 -8.30 -1.25 9.80
N GLY A 58 -8.75 -0.12 9.26
CA GLY A 58 -8.03 0.64 8.24
C GLY A 58 -8.26 2.12 8.38
N LYS A 59 -7.20 2.91 8.12
CA LYS A 59 -7.27 4.37 8.13
C LYS A 59 -6.86 4.90 6.76
N ALA A 60 -7.58 5.86 6.22
CA ALA A 60 -7.20 6.53 4.97
C ALA A 60 -7.84 7.91 4.83
N LYS A 61 -7.45 8.68 3.80
CA LYS A 61 -8.02 10.01 3.53
C LYS A 61 -9.46 9.98 2.97
N THR A 62 -9.93 8.82 2.50
CA THR A 62 -11.28 8.64 1.96
C THR A 62 -11.94 7.39 2.55
N GLU A 63 -13.27 7.38 2.61
CA GLU A 63 -14.05 6.22 3.11
C GLU A 63 -13.73 4.93 2.34
N SER A 64 -13.67 5.02 1.01
CA SER A 64 -13.36 3.89 0.13
C SER A 64 -11.96 3.35 0.37
N ALA A 65 -10.98 4.25 0.55
CA ALA A 65 -9.62 3.84 0.86
C ALA A 65 -9.51 3.24 2.28
N ALA A 66 -10.26 3.76 3.25
CA ALA A 66 -10.27 3.23 4.62
C ALA A 66 -10.87 1.82 4.65
N TRP A 67 -11.97 1.61 3.91
CA TRP A 67 -12.58 0.29 3.71
C TRP A 67 -11.61 -0.71 3.06
N LYS A 68 -10.95 -0.33 1.96
CA LYS A 68 -9.94 -1.18 1.31
C LYS A 68 -8.76 -1.48 2.24
N ALA A 69 -8.29 -0.49 3.00
CA ALA A 69 -7.22 -0.66 3.98
C ALA A 69 -7.62 -1.63 5.09
N ALA A 70 -8.87 -1.56 5.55
CA ALA A 70 -9.40 -2.44 6.58
C ALA A 70 -9.56 -3.89 6.08
N ILE A 71 -9.99 -4.11 4.83
CA ILE A 71 -10.00 -5.44 4.20
C ILE A 71 -8.57 -5.98 4.02
N LYS A 72 -7.63 -5.13 3.61
CA LYS A 72 -6.21 -5.52 3.49
C LYS A 72 -5.67 -5.93 4.85
N ASN A 73 -5.95 -5.17 5.90
CA ASN A 73 -5.57 -5.49 7.26
C ASN A 73 -6.19 -6.83 7.72
N ALA A 74 -7.47 -7.10 7.43
CA ALA A 74 -8.10 -8.38 7.70
C ALA A 74 -7.42 -9.56 6.98
N ASN A 75 -6.98 -9.38 5.74
CA ASN A 75 -6.23 -10.39 4.99
C ASN A 75 -4.81 -10.58 5.52
N ASN A 76 -4.12 -9.52 5.92
CA ASN A 76 -2.76 -9.61 6.47
C ASN A 76 -2.70 -10.36 7.80
N GLN A 77 -3.80 -10.38 8.56
CA GLN A 77 -3.94 -11.16 9.79
C GLN A 77 -4.21 -12.66 9.53
N MET A 78 -4.35 -13.08 8.27
CA MET A 78 -4.66 -14.48 7.95
C MET A 78 -3.42 -15.35 8.09
N PRO A 79 -3.53 -16.51 8.77
CA PRO A 79 -2.50 -17.54 8.70
C PRO A 79 -2.45 -18.15 7.29
N THR A 80 -1.33 -18.78 6.97
CA THR A 80 -1.13 -19.49 5.70
C THR A 80 -2.28 -20.47 5.41
N GLY A 81 -2.77 -20.46 4.16
CA GLY A 81 -3.90 -21.29 3.74
C GLY A 81 -5.27 -20.68 4.01
N TYR A 82 -5.36 -19.43 4.45
CA TYR A 82 -6.62 -18.72 4.68
C TYR A 82 -6.67 -17.36 3.96
N ARG A 83 -7.89 -16.88 3.70
CA ARG A 83 -8.16 -15.54 3.16
C ARG A 83 -9.40 -14.92 3.82
N ALA A 84 -9.44 -13.60 3.92
CA ALA A 84 -10.65 -12.87 4.30
C ALA A 84 -11.59 -12.72 3.09
N LYS A 85 -12.85 -13.15 3.24
CA LYS A 85 -13.93 -13.04 2.25
C LYS A 85 -15.22 -12.55 2.90
N HIS A 86 -16.22 -12.20 2.10
CA HIS A 86 -17.55 -11.74 2.56
C HIS A 86 -17.48 -10.64 3.64
N CYS A 87 -16.62 -9.64 3.40
CA CYS A 87 -16.41 -8.55 4.34
C CYS A 87 -17.63 -7.64 4.43
N THR A 88 -18.09 -7.36 5.65
CA THR A 88 -19.21 -6.46 5.95
C THR A 88 -18.73 -5.21 6.68
N LYS A 89 -19.34 -4.06 6.34
CA LYS A 89 -19.11 -2.77 7.02
C LYS A 89 -19.65 -2.86 8.43
N LYS A 90 -18.76 -2.70 9.42
CA LYS A 90 -19.15 -2.55 10.82
C LYS A 90 -19.27 -1.07 11.19
N SER A 91 -18.25 -0.28 10.88
CA SER A 91 -18.28 1.18 11.02
C SER A 91 -17.33 1.85 10.04
N ILE A 92 -17.68 3.07 9.61
CA ILE A 92 -16.78 4.00 8.94
C ILE A 92 -17.01 5.37 9.58
N GLU A 93 -15.98 5.91 10.19
CA GLU A 93 -16.06 7.13 10.98
C GLU A 93 -15.00 8.12 10.49
N LYS A 94 -15.32 9.41 10.50
CA LYS A 94 -14.36 10.46 10.20
C LYS A 94 -13.47 10.68 11.43
N ALA A 95 -12.16 10.55 11.24
CA ALA A 95 -11.10 10.66 12.26
C ALA A 95 -10.80 12.10 12.65
#